data_AF-A0A2B8A3F1-F1
#
_entry.id   AF-A0A2B8A3F1-F1
#
_cell.length_a   1.000
_cell.length_b   1.000
_cell.length_c   1.000
_cell.angle_alpha   90.00
_cell.angle_beta   90.00
_cell.angle_gamma   90.00
#
_symmetry.space_group_name_H-M   'P 1'
#
loop_
_entity.id
_entity.type
_entity.pdbx_description
1 polymer ?
#
loop_
_entity_poly.entity_id
_entity_poly.type
_entity_poly.pdbx_seq_one_letter_code
_entity_poly.pdbx_strand_id
1 'polypeptide(L)'
;MKQEEYNKNKSSKALAKKRQKPMAPEEFGFPRDDESYSPDAPAVCRDKFYALMFEQMKGRIVAGCNFWGFAETGRPAGEQKYWKKGDDFLADPPMEEQGLNSVFDSDASTRNVIEQFVNK
;
A
#
# COMPACT_ATOMS: atom_id res chain seq x y z
N MET A 1 -14.29 28.74 -11.27
CA MET A 1 -13.38 28.09 -10.30
C MET A 1 -13.02 26.74 -10.87
N LYS A 2 -11.75 26.48 -11.24
CA LYS A 2 -11.34 25.23 -11.90
C LYS A 2 -11.19 24.12 -10.84
N GLN A 3 -11.64 22.90 -11.12
CA GLN A 3 -11.66 21.74 -10.20
C GLN A 3 -10.33 21.52 -9.45
N GLU A 4 -9.20 21.80 -10.11
CA GLU A 4 -7.85 21.70 -9.54
C GLU A 4 -7.62 22.63 -8.34
N GLU A 5 -8.19 23.84 -8.38
CA GLU A 5 -8.06 24.84 -7.33
C GLU A 5 -8.95 24.50 -6.11
N TYR A 6 -10.12 23.93 -6.37
CA TYR A 6 -11.02 23.38 -5.35
C TYR A 6 -10.35 22.20 -4.60
N ASN A 7 -9.66 21.33 -5.33
CA ASN A 7 -8.97 20.17 -4.76
C ASN A 7 -7.72 20.57 -3.94
N LYS A 8 -6.97 21.59 -4.37
CA LYS A 8 -5.77 22.07 -3.64
C LYS A 8 -6.09 22.50 -2.20
N ASN A 9 -7.21 23.17 -1.98
CA ASN A 9 -7.58 23.71 -0.67
C ASN A 9 -8.23 22.70 0.28
N LYS A 10 -8.55 21.48 -0.19
CA LYS A 10 -9.18 20.41 0.60
C LYS A 10 -8.34 19.14 0.74
N SER A 11 -7.14 19.07 0.13
CA SER A 11 -6.25 17.91 0.28
C SER A 11 -5.88 17.64 1.74
N SER A 12 -5.61 16.38 2.09
CA SER A 12 -5.16 16.00 3.43
C SER A 12 -3.92 16.78 3.87
N LYS A 13 -2.98 17.07 2.94
CA LYS A 13 -1.81 17.93 3.18
C LYS A 13 -2.19 19.37 3.51
N ALA A 14 -3.14 19.96 2.79
CA ALA A 14 -3.60 21.32 3.05
C ALA A 14 -4.31 21.40 4.41
N LEU A 15 -5.11 20.39 4.75
CA LEU A 15 -5.75 20.29 6.06
C LEU A 15 -4.73 20.12 7.19
N ALA A 16 -3.75 19.22 7.05
CA ALA A 16 -2.67 19.03 8.01
C ALA A 16 -1.90 20.34 8.27
N LYS A 17 -1.54 21.06 7.19
CA LYS A 17 -0.90 22.38 7.28
C LYS A 17 -1.77 23.40 8.00
N LYS A 18 -3.06 23.48 7.66
CA LYS A 18 -4.03 24.38 8.31
C LYS A 18 -4.19 24.08 9.80
N ARG A 19 -4.14 22.80 10.18
CA ARG A 19 -4.28 22.33 11.56
C ARG A 19 -2.97 22.34 12.34
N GLN A 20 -1.84 22.65 11.70
CA GLN A 20 -0.50 22.57 12.30
C GLN A 20 -0.23 21.19 12.93
N LYS A 21 -0.76 20.13 12.31
CA LYS A 21 -0.55 18.75 12.75
C LYS A 21 0.16 17.98 11.63
N PRO A 22 1.11 17.08 11.96
CA PRO A 22 1.65 16.17 10.97
C PRO A 22 0.54 15.26 10.43
N MET A 23 0.73 14.75 9.22
CA MET A 23 -0.09 13.68 8.67
C MET A 23 0.76 12.45 8.38
N ALA A 24 0.16 11.28 8.48
CA ALA A 24 0.74 10.03 8.03
C ALA A 24 -0.35 9.27 7.25
N PRO A 25 -0.19 9.05 5.93
CA PRO A 25 -1.01 8.08 5.22
C PRO A 25 -0.73 6.69 5.82
N GLU A 26 -1.59 6.27 6.72
CA GLU A 26 -1.41 5.03 7.50
C GLU A 26 -1.85 3.78 6.74
N GLU A 27 -2.60 3.94 5.65
CA GLU A 27 -3.01 2.83 4.79
C GLU A 27 -3.05 3.27 3.32
N PHE A 28 -2.38 2.49 2.48
CA PHE A 28 -2.52 2.54 1.02
C PHE A 28 -2.04 1.20 0.44
N GLY A 29 -2.79 0.67 -0.53
CA GLY A 29 -2.53 -0.62 -1.17
C GLY A 29 -2.95 -0.59 -2.63
N PHE A 30 -2.48 -1.57 -3.39
CA PHE A 30 -2.92 -1.79 -4.77
C PHE A 30 -2.81 -3.29 -5.07
N PRO A 31 -3.79 -3.89 -5.75
CA PRO A 31 -3.76 -5.32 -6.04
C PRO A 31 -2.59 -5.70 -6.95
N ARG A 32 -2.32 -7.01 -7.06
CA ARG A 32 -1.42 -7.52 -8.11
C ARG A 32 -2.05 -7.32 -9.49
N ASP A 33 -1.26 -7.52 -10.53
CA ASP A 33 -1.75 -7.41 -11.90
C ASP A 33 -2.90 -8.41 -12.14
N ASP A 34 -3.89 -7.99 -12.94
CA ASP A 34 -5.14 -8.72 -13.21
C ASP A 34 -5.94 -9.13 -11.96
N GLU A 35 -5.78 -8.38 -10.85
CA GLU A 35 -6.45 -8.65 -9.56
C GLU A 35 -6.12 -10.06 -9.03
N SER A 36 -4.91 -10.55 -9.32
CA SER A 36 -4.47 -11.86 -8.86
C SER A 36 -4.14 -11.86 -7.36
N TYR A 37 -4.48 -12.95 -6.69
CA TYR A 37 -4.13 -13.20 -5.28
C TYR A 37 -2.92 -14.12 -5.13
N SER A 38 -2.39 -14.63 -6.25
CA SER A 38 -1.23 -15.52 -6.22
C SER A 38 0.05 -14.74 -5.96
N PRO A 39 0.92 -15.19 -5.03
CA PRO A 39 2.24 -14.59 -4.82
C PRO A 39 3.15 -14.69 -6.05
N ASP A 40 2.85 -15.60 -6.99
CA ASP A 40 3.62 -15.77 -8.23
C ASP A 40 3.21 -14.78 -9.34
N ALA A 41 2.05 -14.12 -9.21
CA ALA A 41 1.58 -13.16 -10.20
C ALA A 41 2.43 -11.87 -10.16
N PRO A 42 2.64 -11.15 -11.27
CA PRO A 42 3.38 -9.89 -11.23
C PRO A 42 2.68 -8.78 -10.44
N ALA A 43 3.45 -7.84 -9.89
CA ALA A 43 2.96 -6.68 -9.14
C ALA A 43 3.33 -5.34 -9.82
N VAL A 44 3.37 -5.29 -11.16
CA VAL A 44 3.92 -4.14 -11.90
C VAL A 44 3.08 -2.88 -11.68
N CYS A 45 1.76 -3.00 -11.63
CA CYS A 45 0.88 -1.86 -11.38
C CYS A 45 1.01 -1.36 -9.94
N ARG A 46 1.13 -2.28 -8.96
CA ARG A 46 1.40 -1.95 -7.56
C ARG A 46 2.71 -1.18 -7.40
N ASP A 47 3.79 -1.64 -8.03
CA ASP A 47 5.10 -0.99 -7.95
C ASP A 47 5.06 0.46 -8.47
N LYS A 48 4.37 0.67 -9.60
CA LYS A 48 4.15 2.01 -10.15
C LYS A 48 3.30 2.87 -9.22
N PHE A 49 2.24 2.30 -8.65
CA PHE A 49 1.37 3.00 -7.71
C PHE A 49 2.15 3.41 -6.45
N TYR A 50 2.95 2.52 -5.86
CA TYR A 50 3.79 2.83 -4.70
C TYR A 50 4.79 3.94 -5.01
N ALA A 51 5.47 3.88 -6.16
CA ALA A 51 6.39 4.94 -6.58
C ALA A 51 5.68 6.32 -6.68
N LEU A 52 4.47 6.36 -7.24
CA LEU A 52 3.67 7.59 -7.31
C LEU A 52 3.24 8.08 -5.92
N MET A 53 2.79 7.18 -5.04
CA MET A 53 2.40 7.51 -3.67
C MET A 53 3.59 8.06 -2.87
N PHE A 54 4.76 7.44 -2.97
CA PHE A 54 5.98 7.91 -2.32
C PHE A 54 6.43 9.28 -2.84
N GLU A 55 6.26 9.58 -4.12
CA GLU A 55 6.46 10.94 -4.65
C GLU A 55 5.50 11.94 -3.98
N GLN A 56 4.23 11.55 -3.82
CA GLN A 56 3.25 12.34 -3.09
C GLN A 56 3.50 12.40 -1.59
N MET A 57 4.37 11.59 -1.00
CA MET A 57 4.65 11.63 0.44
C MET A 57 5.84 12.54 0.79
N LYS A 58 6.56 13.06 -0.22
CA LYS A 58 7.65 14.00 0.03
C LYS A 58 7.18 15.29 0.72
N GLY A 59 8.04 15.80 1.59
CA GLY A 59 7.90 17.08 2.29
C GLY A 59 7.57 16.95 3.77
N ARG A 60 7.95 17.96 4.57
CA ARG A 60 7.95 17.91 6.04
C ARG A 60 6.58 17.79 6.72
N ILE A 61 5.48 17.95 5.99
CA ILE A 61 4.12 17.81 6.56
C ILE A 61 3.71 16.35 6.73
N VAL A 62 4.30 15.46 5.92
CA VAL A 62 4.12 14.01 6.02
C VAL A 62 5.19 13.49 6.97
N ALA A 63 4.78 12.87 8.07
CA ALA A 63 5.66 12.38 9.12
C ALA A 63 6.04 10.90 8.96
N GLY A 64 5.47 10.23 7.97
CA GLY A 64 5.65 8.81 7.70
C GLY A 64 4.48 8.28 6.88
N CYS A 65 4.52 6.99 6.58
CA CYS A 65 3.42 6.28 5.93
C CYS A 65 3.54 4.78 6.22
N ASN A 66 2.43 4.07 6.05
CA ASN A 66 2.36 2.62 6.19
C ASN A 66 1.59 2.08 4.98
N PHE A 67 2.25 1.27 4.17
CA PHE A 67 1.56 0.56 3.10
C PHE A 67 0.76 -0.60 3.71
N TRP A 68 -0.36 -0.94 3.07
CA TRP A 68 -1.18 -2.08 3.40
C TRP A 68 -0.97 -3.16 2.34
N GLY A 69 -0.43 -4.34 2.67
CA GLY A 69 0.23 -4.64 3.94
C GLY A 69 1.28 -5.73 3.80
N PHE A 70 2.07 -6.00 4.83
CA PHE A 70 3.21 -6.93 4.75
C PHE A 70 2.85 -8.30 5.32
N ALA A 71 2.91 -9.33 4.47
CA ALA A 71 2.64 -10.72 4.85
C ALA A 71 3.91 -11.55 5.07
N GLU A 72 5.09 -10.98 4.77
CA GLU A 72 6.39 -11.64 4.93
C GLU A 72 6.39 -13.04 4.28
N THR A 73 6.58 -14.10 5.07
CA THR A 73 6.63 -15.49 4.62
C THR A 73 5.28 -16.17 4.51
N GLY A 74 4.19 -15.55 4.99
CA GLY A 74 2.85 -16.14 4.92
C GLY A 74 2.40 -16.39 3.49
N ARG A 75 1.60 -17.43 3.26
CA ARG A 75 1.06 -17.75 1.92
C ARG A 75 -0.44 -18.05 1.92
N PRO A 76 -1.17 -17.71 0.85
CA PRO A 76 -2.56 -18.14 0.69
C PRO A 76 -2.66 -19.67 0.71
N ALA A 77 -3.72 -20.20 1.34
CA ALA A 77 -3.96 -21.64 1.48
C ALA A 77 -4.47 -22.28 0.17
N GLY A 78 -3.64 -22.28 -0.88
CA GLY A 78 -3.96 -22.85 -2.18
C GLY A 78 -5.12 -22.11 -2.88
N GLU A 79 -6.15 -22.85 -3.29
CA GLU A 79 -7.33 -22.29 -3.97
C GLU A 79 -8.29 -21.53 -3.03
N GLN A 80 -8.04 -21.59 -1.72
CA GLN A 80 -8.88 -20.93 -0.75
C GLN A 80 -8.67 -19.42 -0.77
N LYS A 81 -9.75 -18.69 -1.09
CA LYS A 81 -9.70 -17.23 -1.19
C LYS A 81 -9.73 -16.51 0.15
N TYR A 82 -10.53 -16.95 1.11
CA TYR A 82 -10.69 -16.27 2.41
C TYR A 82 -10.02 -17.04 3.53
N TRP A 83 -9.47 -16.36 4.52
CA TRP A 83 -8.79 -16.98 5.65
C TRP A 83 -9.71 -17.93 6.44
N LYS A 84 -9.17 -19.07 6.87
CA LYS A 84 -9.77 -19.98 7.85
C LYS A 84 -8.80 -20.28 8.97
N LYS A 85 -9.37 -20.78 10.07
CA LYS A 85 -8.60 -21.23 11.22
C LYS A 85 -7.57 -22.29 10.80
N GLY A 86 -6.30 -21.98 11.02
CA GLY A 86 -5.16 -22.84 10.70
C GLY A 86 -4.36 -22.35 9.51
N ASP A 87 -4.87 -21.40 8.73
CA ASP A 87 -4.13 -20.77 7.65
C ASP A 87 -3.12 -19.75 8.21
N ASP A 88 -2.05 -19.51 7.45
CA ASP A 88 -1.10 -18.45 7.72
C ASP A 88 -1.82 -17.09 7.84
N PHE A 89 -1.35 -16.26 8.76
CA PHE A 89 -1.81 -14.87 8.80
C PHE A 89 -1.16 -14.08 7.68
N LEU A 90 -1.98 -13.49 6.82
CA LEU A 90 -1.55 -12.51 5.84
C LEU A 90 -1.91 -11.09 6.31
N ALA A 91 -1.53 -10.09 5.54
CA ALA A 91 -1.96 -8.72 5.79
C ALA A 91 -3.44 -8.50 5.44
N ASP A 92 -3.99 -9.36 4.57
CA ASP A 92 -5.38 -9.30 4.16
C ASP A 92 -6.26 -9.90 5.26
N PRO A 93 -7.16 -9.13 5.87
CA PRO A 93 -7.98 -9.60 6.98
C PRO A 93 -8.99 -10.66 6.50
N PRO A 94 -9.61 -11.45 7.41
CA PRO A 94 -10.39 -12.63 7.01
C PRO A 94 -11.62 -12.38 6.11
N MET A 95 -12.10 -11.15 6.02
CA MET A 95 -13.19 -10.76 5.13
C MET A 95 -12.74 -10.40 3.70
N GLU A 96 -11.43 -10.34 3.45
CA GLU A 96 -10.82 -10.05 2.15
C GLU A 96 -10.06 -11.28 1.63
N GLU A 97 -9.87 -11.33 0.30
CA GLU A 97 -9.10 -12.36 -0.35
C GLU A 97 -7.64 -12.36 0.09
N GLN A 98 -7.15 -13.53 0.47
CA GLN A 98 -5.79 -13.79 0.94
C GLN A 98 -4.82 -13.64 -0.22
N GLY A 99 -4.09 -12.52 -0.26
CA GLY A 99 -3.22 -12.10 -1.36
C GLY A 99 -3.66 -10.82 -2.08
N LEU A 100 -4.79 -10.21 -1.69
CA LEU A 100 -5.34 -9.00 -2.30
C LEU A 100 -4.33 -7.84 -2.28
N ASN A 101 -3.88 -7.43 -1.10
CA ASN A 101 -2.93 -6.34 -0.89
C ASN A 101 -1.64 -6.78 -0.19
N SER A 102 -1.57 -8.05 0.24
CA SER A 102 -0.34 -8.61 0.83
C SER A 102 0.87 -8.43 -0.08
N VAL A 103 1.92 -7.85 0.50
CA VAL A 103 3.29 -7.81 -0.02
C VAL A 103 4.04 -8.96 0.66
N PHE A 104 4.52 -9.89 -0.15
CA PHE A 104 5.26 -11.06 0.30
C PHE A 104 6.76 -10.80 0.30
N ASP A 105 7.53 -11.62 1.03
CA ASP A 105 9.00 -11.61 0.98
C ASP A 105 9.56 -11.88 -0.44
N SER A 106 8.82 -12.64 -1.25
CA SER A 106 9.12 -12.91 -2.66
C SER A 106 8.90 -11.72 -3.59
N ASP A 107 8.22 -10.65 -3.15
CA ASP A 107 7.94 -9.45 -3.96
C ASP A 107 9.16 -8.52 -4.05
N ALA A 108 10.25 -9.02 -4.63
CA ALA A 108 11.53 -8.32 -4.68
C ALA A 108 11.44 -6.93 -5.34
N SER A 109 10.62 -6.76 -6.38
CA SER A 109 10.44 -5.48 -7.05
C SER A 109 9.71 -4.46 -6.17
N THR A 110 8.61 -4.86 -5.51
CA THR A 110 7.86 -4.01 -4.57
C THR A 110 8.72 -3.64 -3.37
N ARG A 111 9.46 -4.59 -2.80
CA ARG A 111 10.40 -4.33 -1.69
C ARG A 111 11.48 -3.33 -2.10
N ASN A 112 12.05 -3.47 -3.29
CA ASN A 112 13.03 -2.51 -3.79
C ASN A 112 12.44 -1.10 -3.96
N VAL A 113 11.20 -0.94 -4.41
CA VAL A 113 10.53 0.38 -4.47
C VAL A 113 10.38 0.99 -3.06
N ILE A 114 10.01 0.17 -2.06
CA ILE A 114 9.88 0.61 -0.66
C ILE A 114 11.25 1.00 -0.08
N GLU A 115 12.27 0.16 -0.26
CA GLU A 115 13.63 0.41 0.24
C GLU A 115 14.24 1.69 -0.36
N GLN A 116 14.00 1.94 -1.65
CA GLN A 116 14.43 3.19 -2.30
C GLN A 116 13.76 4.44 -1.74
N PHE A 117 12.57 4.32 -1.13
CA PHE A 117 11.91 5.42 -0.45
C PHE A 117 12.44 5.61 0.97
N VAL A 118 12.65 4.52 1.71
CA VAL A 118 13.11 4.55 3.11
C VAL A 118 14.56 5.02 3.23
N ASN A 119 15.43 4.62 2.30
CA ASN A 119 16.87 4.92 2.37
C ASN A 119 17.27 6.28 1.77
N LYS A 120 16.31 7.15 1.43
CA LYS A 120 16.55 8.51 0.92
C LYS A 120 16.47 9.56 2.03
#